data_AF-A0A3D8PB23-F1
#
_entry.id   AF-A0A3D8PB23-F1
#
_cell.length_a   1.000
_cell.length_b   1.000
_cell.length_c   1.000
_cell.angle_alpha   90.00
_cell.angle_beta   90.00
_cell.angle_gamma   90.00
#
_symmetry.space_group_name_H-M   'P 1'
#
loop_
_entity.id
_entity.type
_entity.pdbx_description
1 polymer ?
#
loop_
_entity_poly.entity_id
_entity_poly.type
_entity_poly.pdbx_seq_one_letter_code
_entity_poly.pdbx_strand_id
1 'polypeptide(L)' 'ETNRAEMLRRWLLDSWPHQDVTPSEILNRGPNSIRERVKLSKLLVQLVQNGWLMPLQEGEVIRGAARKEAYRIVRAGHVV' A
#
# COMPACT_ATOMS: atom_id res chain seq x y z
N GLU A 1 2.80 -17.02 -9.86
CA GLU A 1 3.13 -15.57 -9.76
C GLU A 1 2.34 -14.80 -8.68
N THR A 2 1.47 -15.45 -7.90
CA THR A 2 0.63 -14.86 -6.82
C THR A 2 1.40 -14.38 -5.58
N ASN A 3 2.62 -14.89 -5.36
CA ASN A 3 3.35 -14.70 -4.11
C ASN A 3 3.63 -13.23 -3.75
N ARG A 4 3.92 -12.36 -4.73
CA ARG A 4 4.34 -10.98 -4.45
C ARG A 4 3.22 -10.09 -3.91
N ALA A 5 1.99 -10.26 -4.41
CA ALA A 5 0.84 -9.50 -3.94
C ALA A 5 0.49 -9.90 -2.49
N GLU A 6 0.52 -11.20 -2.19
CA GLU A 6 0.31 -11.70 -0.83
C GLU A 6 1.41 -11.29 0.14
N MET A 7 2.68 -11.31 -0.29
CA MET A 7 3.79 -10.80 0.52
C MET A 7 3.61 -9.31 0.85
N LEU A 8 3.25 -8.49 -0.14
CA LEU A 8 2.99 -7.07 0.08
C LEU A 8 1.81 -6.86 1.03
N ARG A 9 0.70 -7.59 0.82
CA ARG A 9 -0.47 -7.55 1.70
C ARG A 9 -0.09 -7.93 3.13
N ARG A 10 0.66 -9.01 3.33
CA ARG A 10 1.07 -9.49 4.65
C ARG A 10 1.95 -8.47 5.35
N TRP A 11 2.90 -7.86 4.64
CA TRP A 11 3.73 -6.78 5.17
C TRP A 11 2.89 -5.54 5.56
N LEU A 12 1.90 -5.15 4.74
CA LEU A 12 0.98 -4.04 5.05
C LEU A 12 0.08 -4.29 6.27
N LEU A 13 -0.17 -5.55 6.62
CA LEU A 13 -0.98 -5.92 7.77
C LEU A 13 -0.13 -6.10 9.04
N ASP A 14 1.04 -6.73 8.90
CA ASP A 14 1.87 -7.19 10.01
C ASP A 14 2.95 -6.16 10.39
N SER A 15 3.66 -5.62 9.40
CA SER A 15 4.79 -4.72 9.62
C SER A 15 4.42 -3.24 9.53
N TRP A 16 3.32 -2.90 8.86
CA TRP A 16 2.92 -1.52 8.65
C TRP A 16 1.98 -1.03 9.77
N PRO A 17 2.40 -0.03 10.58
CA PRO A 17 1.63 0.41 11.72
C PRO A 17 0.51 1.41 11.38
N HIS A 18 0.50 1.97 10.18
CA HIS A 18 -0.45 3.01 9.78
C HIS A 18 -1.58 2.46 8.90
N GLN A 19 -2.70 3.21 8.81
CA GLN A 19 -3.82 2.83 7.94
C GLN A 19 -3.62 3.27 6.49
N ASP A 20 -2.66 4.13 6.24
CA ASP A 20 -2.33 4.71 4.94
C ASP A 20 -0.88 4.40 4.62
N VAL A 21 -0.54 4.32 3.34
CA VAL A 21 0.80 3.97 2.88
C VAL A 21 1.09 4.67 1.55
N THR A 22 2.33 5.12 1.37
CA THR A 22 2.79 5.68 0.11
C THR A 22 3.68 4.69 -0.64
N PRO A 23 3.72 4.75 -1.99
CA PRO A 23 4.60 3.88 -2.77
C PRO A 23 6.08 4.09 -2.42
N SER A 24 6.49 5.31 -2.08
CA SER A 24 7.84 5.59 -1.59
C SER A 24 8.14 4.89 -0.26
N GLU A 25 7.19 4.83 0.67
CA GLU A 25 7.37 4.09 1.93
C GLU A 25 7.48 2.59 1.68
N ILE A 26 6.70 2.03 0.75
CA ILE A 26 6.79 0.62 0.35
C ILE A 26 8.15 0.32 -0.29
N LEU A 27 8.67 1.21 -1.15
CA LEU A 27 9.99 1.01 -1.75
C LEU A 27 11.13 1.08 -0.72
N ASN A 28 11.00 1.92 0.30
CA ASN A 28 12.06 2.13 1.30
C ASN A 28 12.00 1.13 2.47
N ARG A 29 10.79 0.78 2.94
CA ARG A 29 10.58 -0.08 4.12
C ARG A 29 9.98 -1.44 3.79
N GLY A 30 9.47 -1.60 2.58
CA GLY A 30 8.85 -2.84 2.14
C GLY A 30 9.84 -3.97 1.88
N PRO A 31 9.32 -5.15 1.57
CA PRO A 31 10.14 -6.32 1.33
C PRO A 31 11.05 -6.13 0.11
N ASN A 32 12.31 -6.58 0.21
CA ASN A 32 13.33 -6.44 -0.85
C ASN A 32 12.91 -6.98 -2.24
N SER A 33 11.91 -7.86 -2.30
CA SER A 33 11.32 -8.34 -3.56
C SER A 33 10.59 -7.26 -4.37
N ILE A 34 10.28 -6.11 -3.77
CA ILE A 34 9.53 -5.00 -4.37
C ILE A 34 10.38 -3.72 -4.34
N ARG A 35 11.59 -3.79 -4.92
CA ARG A 35 12.48 -2.63 -5.09
C ARG A 35 12.25 -1.85 -6.39
N GLU A 36 11.39 -2.35 -7.27
CA GLU A 36 11.12 -1.74 -8.57
C GLU A 36 9.75 -1.05 -8.56
N ARG A 37 9.76 0.26 -8.86
CA ARG A 37 8.53 1.07 -8.91
C ARG A 37 7.52 0.54 -9.92
N VAL A 38 7.98 0.01 -11.06
CA VAL A 38 7.11 -0.58 -12.09
C VAL A 38 6.39 -1.83 -11.56
N LYS A 39 7.09 -2.69 -10.81
CA LYS A 39 6.48 -3.88 -10.19
C LYS A 39 5.51 -3.48 -9.09
N LEU A 40 5.89 -2.51 -8.26
CA LEU A 40 5.02 -1.98 -7.22
C LEU A 40 3.72 -1.42 -7.79
N SER A 41 3.79 -0.61 -8.85
CA SER A 41 2.60 -0.04 -9.49
C SER A 41 1.63 -1.12 -9.96
N LYS A 42 2.11 -2.20 -10.59
CA LYS A 42 1.27 -3.35 -10.97
C LYS A 42 0.61 -4.03 -9.76
N LEU A 43 1.37 -4.24 -8.68
CA LEU A 43 0.85 -4.83 -7.45
C LEU A 43 -0.18 -3.93 -6.76
N LEU A 44 0.04 -2.62 -6.74
CA LEU A 44 -0.89 -1.64 -6.19
C LEU A 44 -2.22 -1.67 -6.95
N VAL A 45 -2.18 -1.64 -8.28
CA VAL A 45 -3.38 -1.77 -9.12
C VAL A 45 -4.13 -3.06 -8.81
N GLN A 46 -3.42 -4.18 -8.70
CA GLN A 46 -4.03 -5.46 -8.36
C GLN A 46 -4.65 -5.44 -6.95
N LEU A 47 -3.98 -4.87 -5.95
CA LEU A 47 -4.51 -4.75 -4.59
C LEU A 47 -5.73 -3.82 -4.53
N VAL A 48 -5.73 -2.73 -5.29
CA VAL A 48 -6.88 -1.82 -5.40
C VAL A 48 -8.07 -2.52 -6.05
N GLN A 49 -7.85 -3.23 -7.17
CA GLN A 49 -8.91 -3.99 -7.85
C GLN A 49 -9.53 -5.08 -6.97
N ASN A 50 -8.73 -5.70 -6.10
CA ASN A 50 -9.19 -6.70 -5.14
C ASN A 50 -9.76 -6.08 -3.84
N GLY A 51 -9.83 -4.76 -3.73
CA GLY A 51 -10.39 -4.06 -2.56
C GLY A 51 -9.50 -4.05 -1.31
N TRP A 52 -8.21 -4.41 -1.42
CA TRP A 52 -7.26 -4.36 -0.30
C TRP A 52 -6.69 -2.96 -0.06
N LEU A 53 -6.59 -2.15 -1.12
CA LEU A 53 -6.09 -0.78 -1.07
C LEU A 53 -7.12 0.16 -1.69
N MET A 54 -7.18 1.38 -1.20
CA MET A 54 -8.00 2.44 -1.78
C MET A 54 -7.10 3.63 -2.13
N PRO A 55 -7.04 4.07 -3.40
CA PRO A 55 -6.29 5.27 -3.73
C PRO A 55 -6.88 6.49 -3.02
N LEU A 56 -6.02 7.31 -2.42
CA LEU A 56 -6.39 8.58 -1.81
C LEU A 56 -6.24 9.71 -2.84
N GLN A 57 -6.89 10.83 -2.58
CA GLN A 57 -6.84 11.98 -3.48
C GLN A 57 -5.41 12.55 -3.56
N GLU A 58 -5.03 13.03 -4.73
CA GLU A 58 -3.74 13.71 -4.90
C GLU A 58 -3.72 14.98 -4.04
N GLY A 59 -2.68 15.12 -3.22
CA GLY A 59 -2.55 16.26 -2.31
C GLY A 59 -3.21 16.05 -0.95
N GLU A 60 -3.80 14.89 -0.70
CA GLU A 60 -4.31 14.51 0.62
C GLU A 60 -3.19 14.61 1.67
N VAL A 61 -3.49 15.27 2.79
CA VAL A 61 -2.54 15.45 3.89
C VAL A 61 -2.54 14.18 4.71
N ILE A 62 -1.56 13.32 4.44
CA ILE A 62 -1.39 12.05 5.10
C ILE A 62 -0.25 12.16 6.11
N ARG A 63 -0.59 11.96 7.39
CA ARG A 63 0.33 12.07 8.53
C ARG A 63 1.10 13.40 8.58
N GLY A 64 0.42 14.50 8.27
CA GLY A 64 0.99 15.86 8.32
C GLY A 64 1.78 16.30 7.09
N ALA A 65 1.84 15.48 6.03
CA ALA A 65 2.45 15.86 4.76
C ALA A 65 1.48 15.66 3.60
N ALA A 66 1.36 16.66 2.73
CA ALA A 66 0.65 16.52 1.46
C ALA A 66 1.38 15.50 0.58
N ARG A 67 0.70 14.40 0.23
CA ARG A 67 1.27 13.34 -0.62
C ARG A 67 0.57 13.35 -1.96
N LYS A 68 1.37 13.34 -3.03
CA LYS A 68 0.85 13.22 -4.40
C LYS A 68 0.22 11.85 -4.65
N GLU A 69 0.77 10.80 -4.06
CA GLU A 69 0.34 9.42 -4.28
C GLU A 69 0.33 8.69 -2.94
N ALA A 70 -0.87 8.36 -2.46
CA ALA A 70 -1.10 7.65 -1.21
C ALA A 70 -2.26 6.66 -1.36
N TYR A 71 -2.20 5.59 -0.58
CA TYR A 71 -3.19 4.52 -0.58
C TYR A 71 -3.62 4.22 0.84
N ARG A 72 -4.92 4.08 1.07
CA ARG A 72 -5.49 3.60 2.33
C ARG A 72 -5.56 2.07 2.31
N ILE A 73 -5.11 1.45 3.39
CA ILE A 73 -5.16 0.00 3.59
C ILE A 73 -6.53 -0.38 4.12
N VAL A 74 -7.24 -1.20 3.36
CA VAL A 74 -8.54 -1.74 3.74
C VAL A 74 -8.32 -3.03 4.52
N ARG A 75 -8.37 -2.92 5.85
CA ARG A 75 -8.37 -4.08 6.74
C ARG A 75 -9.82 -4.52 6.92
N ALA A 76 -10.21 -5.67 6.40
CA ALA A 76 -11.57 -6.21 6.46
C ALA A 76 -12.07 -6.58 7.89
N GLY A 77 -11.52 -5.96 8.94
CA GLY A 77 -11.82 -6.22 10.34
C GLY A 77 -12.19 -4.99 11.16
N HIS A 78 -12.49 -3.84 10.54
CA HIS A 78 -13.09 -2.71 11.26
C HIS A 78 -14.57 -2.61 10.90
N VAL A 79 -15.33 -3.65 11.28
CA VAL A 79 -16.77 -3.53 11.44
C VAL A 79 -16.97 -3.02 12.86
N VAL A 80 -17.54 -1.82 12.92
CA VAL A 80 -17.96 -1.07 14.12
C VAL A 80 -19.03 -1.82 14.89
#